data_AF-W1WPA4-F1
#
_entry.id   AF-W1WPA4-F1
#
_cell.length_a   1.000
_cell.length_b   1.000
_cell.length_c   1.000
_cell.angle_alpha   90.00
_cell.angle_beta   90.00
_cell.angle_gamma   90.00
#
_symmetry.space_group_name_H-M   'P 1'
#
loop_
_entity.id
_entity.type
_entity.pdbx_description
1 polymer ?
#
loop_
_entity_poly.entity_id
_entity_poly.type
_entity_poly.pdbx_seq_one_letter_code
_entity_poly.pdbx_strand_id
1 'polypeptide(L)'
;MKRMCKAKLSLAIALTIASSVAPYAMAEYPVFSLTKGETVDLGSPQGTMYGLDADNLSTINADYVTGRLIDERNTIITSQNGSTVNIKNGDLQVGRSSNPVVISKGGTVNLGVDGNTGEFTGHNMSIEGDVRIDGNPNYASVINIGLDSDEVLWSGFALNLADKNSKQVNHINVYLGQRGYWDHLYEGGLNGTSYSSMTTPSHVHRLVGSKNRSFENGVVQNEHNEIHIDKLVGHVNFIYDINGEYFDTEDPE
;
A
#
# COMPACT_ATOMS: atom_id res chain seq x y z
N MET A 1 -14.51 -6.91 -54.86
CA MET A 1 -13.66 -6.74 -53.65
C MET A 1 -14.53 -6.37 -52.46
N LYS A 2 -14.79 -7.30 -51.53
CA LYS A 2 -15.37 -7.00 -50.21
C LYS A 2 -14.32 -7.37 -49.16
N ARG A 3 -13.84 -6.39 -48.40
CA ARG A 3 -12.85 -6.58 -47.33
C ARG A 3 -13.52 -7.29 -46.16
N MET A 4 -13.03 -8.49 -45.82
CA MET A 4 -13.35 -9.18 -44.57
C MET A 4 -12.70 -8.42 -43.41
N CYS A 5 -13.49 -7.97 -42.44
CA CYS A 5 -12.97 -7.54 -41.15
C CYS A 5 -12.95 -8.76 -40.22
N LYS A 6 -11.77 -9.31 -39.93
CA LYS A 6 -11.60 -10.33 -38.88
C LYS A 6 -11.58 -9.62 -37.53
N ALA A 7 -12.73 -9.59 -36.84
CA ALA A 7 -12.74 -9.30 -35.41
C ALA A 7 -12.09 -10.50 -34.69
N LYS A 8 -10.92 -10.28 -34.08
CA LYS A 8 -10.37 -11.22 -33.11
C LYS A 8 -11.22 -11.12 -31.84
N LEU A 9 -12.14 -12.06 -31.67
CA LEU A 9 -12.87 -12.23 -30.42
C LEU A 9 -11.90 -12.93 -29.43
N SER A 10 -11.32 -12.17 -28.52
CA SER A 10 -10.55 -12.73 -27.40
C SER A 10 -11.54 -13.38 -26.43
N LEU A 11 -11.50 -14.70 -26.32
CA LEU A 11 -12.33 -15.45 -25.38
C LEU A 11 -11.70 -15.32 -23.97
N ALA A 12 -12.28 -14.46 -23.14
CA ALA A 12 -11.97 -14.46 -21.71
C ALA A 12 -12.73 -15.61 -21.05
N ILE A 13 -12.02 -16.68 -20.68
CA ILE A 13 -12.57 -17.76 -19.86
C ILE A 13 -12.50 -17.28 -18.41
N ALA A 14 -13.60 -16.75 -17.89
CA ALA A 14 -13.76 -16.59 -16.46
C ALA A 14 -13.98 -17.99 -15.86
N LEU A 15 -12.92 -18.60 -15.33
CA LEU A 15 -13.04 -19.83 -14.57
C LEU A 15 -13.50 -19.45 -13.16
N THR A 16 -14.81 -19.41 -12.94
CA THR A 16 -15.38 -19.40 -11.59
C THR A 16 -15.13 -20.77 -10.99
N ILE A 17 -13.96 -20.95 -10.36
CA ILE A 17 -13.76 -22.08 -9.46
C ILE A 17 -14.59 -21.73 -8.23
N ALA A 18 -15.81 -22.26 -8.17
CA ALA A 18 -16.47 -22.49 -6.90
C ALA A 18 -15.69 -23.59 -6.17
N SER A 19 -14.46 -23.28 -5.75
CA SER A 19 -13.84 -24.04 -4.68
C SER A 19 -14.67 -23.66 -3.47
N SER A 20 -15.31 -24.67 -2.89
CA SER A 20 -15.96 -24.54 -1.60
C SER A 20 -14.93 -23.96 -0.63
N VAL A 21 -15.02 -22.66 -0.37
CA VAL A 21 -14.35 -22.06 0.77
C VAL A 21 -15.16 -22.54 1.97
N ALA A 22 -14.86 -23.74 2.43
CA ALA A 22 -15.31 -24.21 3.72
C ALA A 22 -14.61 -23.31 4.75
N PRO A 23 -15.32 -22.45 5.51
CA PRO A 23 -14.71 -21.77 6.64
C PRO A 23 -14.63 -22.78 7.78
N TYR A 24 -13.74 -23.75 7.67
CA TYR A 24 -13.54 -24.76 8.71
C TYR A 24 -12.06 -25.03 8.93
N ALA A 25 -11.38 -23.98 9.35
CA ALA A 25 -10.51 -23.99 10.51
C ALA A 25 -10.46 -22.54 10.97
N MET A 26 -10.88 -22.25 12.20
CA MET A 26 -10.48 -21.01 12.86
C MET A 26 -8.97 -21.11 13.05
N ALA A 27 -8.21 -20.83 11.98
CA ALA A 27 -6.80 -20.57 12.13
C ALA A 27 -6.72 -19.42 13.12
N GLU A 28 -5.93 -19.61 14.18
CA GLU A 28 -5.71 -18.60 15.22
C GLU A 28 -5.31 -17.25 14.60
N TYR A 29 -4.71 -17.30 13.41
CA TYR A 29 -4.34 -16.17 12.57
C TYR A 29 -4.72 -16.42 11.10
N PRO A 30 -5.90 -15.97 10.60
CA PRO A 30 -6.26 -16.13 9.20
C PRO A 30 -5.28 -15.41 8.28
N VAL A 31 -4.60 -16.21 7.45
CA VAL A 31 -3.72 -15.78 6.36
C VAL A 31 -4.29 -16.31 5.06
N PHE A 32 -4.44 -15.45 4.07
CA PHE A 32 -4.91 -15.81 2.75
C PHE A 32 -3.78 -15.70 1.74
N SER A 33 -3.45 -16.80 1.06
CA SER A 33 -2.34 -16.84 0.11
C SER A 33 -2.75 -17.48 -1.21
N LEU A 34 -2.43 -16.81 -2.33
CA LEU A 34 -2.64 -17.30 -3.70
C LEU A 34 -1.31 -17.39 -4.44
N THR A 35 -1.04 -18.54 -5.07
CA THR A 35 0.27 -18.81 -5.69
C THR A 35 0.21 -19.39 -7.10
N LYS A 36 -0.98 -19.53 -7.69
CA LYS A 36 -1.20 -20.29 -8.94
C LYS A 36 -1.84 -19.47 -10.07
N GLY A 37 -1.75 -18.15 -10.01
CA GLY A 37 -2.35 -17.26 -11.02
C GLY A 37 -3.86 -17.16 -10.92
N GLU A 38 -4.39 -17.36 -9.71
CA GLU A 38 -5.83 -17.36 -9.44
C GLU A 38 -6.30 -15.93 -9.14
N THR A 39 -7.56 -15.63 -9.45
CA THR A 39 -8.20 -14.40 -9.00
C THR A 39 -9.29 -14.75 -8.00
N VAL A 40 -9.22 -14.18 -6.80
CA VAL A 40 -10.22 -14.36 -5.75
C VAL A 40 -10.73 -13.02 -5.26
N ASP A 41 -12.04 -12.95 -5.05
CA ASP A 41 -12.70 -11.85 -4.35
C ASP A 41 -13.12 -12.35 -2.96
N LEU A 42 -12.58 -11.70 -1.94
CA LEU A 42 -12.83 -12.00 -0.54
C LEU A 42 -14.03 -11.22 0.04
N GLY A 43 -14.57 -10.23 -0.69
CA GLY A 43 -15.55 -9.28 -0.15
C GLY A 43 -14.99 -8.61 1.11
N SER A 44 -15.72 -8.70 2.23
CA SER A 44 -15.26 -8.26 3.55
C SER A 44 -15.02 -9.46 4.46
N PRO A 45 -13.78 -10.00 4.51
CA PRO A 45 -13.41 -11.03 5.48
C PRO A 45 -13.90 -10.69 6.89
N GLN A 46 -14.46 -11.68 7.58
CA GLN A 46 -14.89 -11.52 8.96
C GLN A 46 -13.68 -11.66 9.89
N GLY A 47 -13.50 -10.69 10.79
CA GLY A 47 -12.40 -10.67 11.76
C GLY A 47 -11.10 -10.07 11.24
N THR A 48 -10.05 -10.21 12.04
CA THR A 48 -8.72 -9.67 11.74
C THR A 48 -7.97 -10.60 10.81
N MET A 49 -7.52 -10.07 9.67
CA MET A 49 -6.59 -10.73 8.76
C MET A 49 -5.15 -10.47 9.20
N TYR A 50 -4.34 -11.53 9.18
CA TYR A 50 -2.91 -11.44 9.53
C TYR A 50 -2.01 -11.56 8.30
N GLY A 51 -2.57 -11.87 7.13
CA GLY A 51 -1.80 -11.98 5.90
C GLY A 51 -2.68 -12.03 4.65
N LEU A 52 -2.29 -11.29 3.63
CA LEU A 52 -2.80 -11.34 2.26
C LEU A 52 -1.60 -11.43 1.31
N ASP A 53 -1.31 -12.65 0.83
CA ASP A 53 -0.13 -12.93 0.02
C ASP A 53 -0.52 -13.34 -1.39
N ALA A 54 -0.25 -12.48 -2.37
CA ALA A 54 -0.44 -12.78 -3.78
C ALA A 54 0.91 -13.05 -4.47
N ASP A 55 0.98 -14.14 -5.22
CA ASP A 55 2.16 -14.58 -5.96
C ASP A 55 1.78 -15.15 -7.34
N ASN A 56 2.73 -15.20 -8.27
CA ASN A 56 2.64 -15.80 -9.59
C ASN A 56 1.37 -15.39 -10.35
N LEU A 57 1.26 -14.09 -10.64
CA LEU A 57 0.13 -13.50 -11.38
C LEU A 57 -1.24 -13.64 -10.70
N SER A 58 -1.28 -14.05 -9.42
CA SER A 58 -2.55 -14.15 -8.69
C SER A 58 -3.10 -12.76 -8.37
N THR A 59 -4.42 -12.66 -8.20
CA THR A 59 -5.10 -11.42 -7.81
C THR A 59 -5.99 -11.65 -6.60
N ILE A 60 -5.80 -10.86 -5.55
CA ILE A 60 -6.69 -10.81 -4.38
C ILE A 60 -7.48 -9.50 -4.45
N ASN A 61 -8.80 -9.58 -4.35
CA ASN A 61 -9.68 -8.42 -4.17
C ASN A 61 -10.37 -8.49 -2.80
N ALA A 62 -10.51 -7.34 -2.14
CA ALA A 62 -11.28 -7.21 -0.91
C ALA A 62 -11.96 -5.84 -0.83
N ASP A 63 -13.17 -5.81 -0.29
CA ASP A 63 -13.97 -4.60 -0.05
C ASP A 63 -13.56 -3.89 1.23
N TYR A 64 -13.32 -4.65 2.30
CA TYR A 64 -12.87 -4.14 3.60
C TYR A 64 -11.97 -5.14 4.30
N VAL A 65 -10.80 -4.71 4.79
CA VAL A 65 -9.86 -5.56 5.53
C VAL A 65 -9.46 -4.91 6.85
N THR A 66 -9.73 -5.57 7.97
CA THR A 66 -9.04 -5.28 9.24
C THR A 66 -7.76 -6.11 9.25
N GLY A 67 -6.60 -5.46 9.14
CA GLY A 67 -5.29 -6.11 9.08
C GLY A 67 -4.49 -5.84 10.33
N ARG A 68 -3.91 -6.88 10.94
CA ARG A 68 -2.93 -6.72 12.02
C ARG A 68 -1.69 -7.55 11.77
N LEU A 69 -0.52 -7.01 12.11
CA LEU A 69 0.71 -7.78 12.07
C LEU A 69 0.87 -8.61 13.35
N ILE A 70 1.47 -9.79 13.19
CA ILE A 70 1.92 -10.66 14.28
C ILE A 70 3.42 -10.90 14.16
N ASP A 71 4.08 -11.22 15.27
CA ASP A 71 5.54 -11.32 15.37
C ASP A 71 6.15 -12.30 14.37
N GLU A 72 5.42 -13.35 13.98
CA GLU A 72 5.88 -14.37 13.03
C GLU A 72 5.85 -13.92 11.57
N ARG A 73 5.35 -12.70 11.28
CA ARG A 73 5.19 -12.19 9.92
C ARG A 73 5.97 -10.91 9.68
N ASN A 74 6.46 -10.81 8.43
CA ASN A 74 7.21 -9.66 7.94
C ASN A 74 6.32 -8.55 7.39
N THR A 75 5.05 -8.85 7.09
CA THR A 75 4.09 -7.89 6.55
C THR A 75 2.68 -8.46 6.59
N ILE A 76 1.68 -7.57 6.55
CA ILE A 76 0.28 -7.92 6.40
C ILE A 76 -0.03 -8.23 4.94
N ILE A 77 0.54 -7.48 4.00
CA ILE A 77 0.22 -7.61 2.57
C ILE A 77 1.49 -7.83 1.76
N THR A 78 1.52 -8.91 0.99
CA THR A 78 2.59 -9.16 0.01
C THR A 78 2.00 -9.27 -1.39
N SER A 79 2.60 -8.57 -2.36
CA SER A 79 2.37 -8.84 -3.78
C SER A 79 3.69 -9.04 -4.50
N GLN A 80 3.86 -10.21 -5.13
CA GLN A 80 5.07 -10.57 -5.85
C GLN A 80 4.82 -11.31 -7.17
N ASN A 81 5.84 -11.35 -8.02
CA ASN A 81 5.87 -12.09 -9.30
C ASN A 81 4.64 -11.87 -10.22
N GLY A 82 4.36 -10.59 -10.48
CA GLY A 82 3.31 -10.08 -11.35
C GLY A 82 1.90 -10.18 -10.77
N SER A 83 1.75 -10.50 -9.49
CA SER A 83 0.46 -10.56 -8.81
C SER A 83 -0.11 -9.18 -8.50
N THR A 84 -1.35 -9.14 -8.01
CA THR A 84 -2.03 -7.92 -7.60
C THR A 84 -2.85 -8.14 -6.32
N VAL A 85 -2.85 -7.15 -5.42
CA VAL A 85 -3.77 -7.07 -4.28
C VAL A 85 -4.54 -5.76 -4.37
N ASN A 86 -5.87 -5.84 -4.36
CA ASN A 86 -6.78 -4.69 -4.39
C ASN A 86 -7.62 -4.67 -3.11
N ILE A 87 -7.53 -3.59 -2.35
CA ILE A 87 -8.32 -3.40 -1.13
C ILE A 87 -9.04 -2.05 -1.24
N LYS A 88 -10.37 -2.04 -1.25
CA LYS A 88 -11.15 -0.79 -1.36
C LYS A 88 -11.11 0.02 -0.06
N ASN A 89 -11.27 -0.64 1.08
CA ASN A 89 -11.28 -0.02 2.40
C ASN A 89 -10.53 -0.92 3.39
N GLY A 90 -10.06 -0.36 4.50
CA GLY A 90 -9.39 -1.16 5.50
C GLY A 90 -8.89 -0.35 6.67
N ASP A 91 -8.52 -1.10 7.70
CA ASP A 91 -7.82 -0.61 8.87
C ASP A 91 -6.64 -1.55 9.09
N LEU A 92 -5.46 -1.13 8.64
CA LEU A 92 -4.25 -1.94 8.55
C LEU A 92 -3.21 -1.39 9.53
N GLN A 93 -2.83 -2.17 10.54
CA GLN A 93 -1.94 -1.68 11.59
C GLN A 93 -0.87 -2.71 11.92
N VAL A 94 0.40 -2.28 11.91
CA VAL A 94 1.53 -3.12 12.34
C VAL A 94 1.95 -2.88 13.80
N GLY A 95 1.39 -1.84 14.44
CA GLY A 95 1.70 -1.46 15.81
C GLY A 95 3.18 -1.15 16.00
N ARG A 96 3.78 -1.63 17.10
CA ARG A 96 5.20 -1.39 17.43
C ARG A 96 6.20 -2.24 16.65
N SER A 97 5.75 -3.01 15.67
CA SER A 97 6.62 -3.88 14.89
C SER A 97 7.51 -3.06 13.95
N SER A 98 8.66 -3.62 13.58
CA SER A 98 9.58 -3.02 12.59
C SER A 98 9.46 -3.63 11.21
N ASN A 99 8.26 -4.05 10.90
CA ASN A 99 7.91 -4.71 9.67
C ASN A 99 6.88 -3.83 8.95
N PRO A 100 7.02 -3.66 7.63
CA PRO A 100 6.10 -2.83 6.85
C PRO A 100 4.70 -3.44 6.78
N VAL A 101 3.69 -2.60 6.63
CA VAL A 101 2.30 -3.01 6.41
C VAL A 101 2.12 -3.67 5.04
N VAL A 102 2.91 -3.23 4.05
CA VAL A 102 2.87 -3.73 2.67
C VAL A 102 4.28 -3.94 2.13
N ILE A 103 4.49 -5.08 1.47
CA ILE A 103 5.68 -5.34 0.64
C ILE A 103 5.25 -5.64 -0.80
N SER A 104 5.85 -4.92 -1.74
CA SER A 104 5.76 -5.24 -3.17
C SER A 104 7.11 -5.69 -3.72
N LYS A 105 7.17 -6.93 -4.23
CA LYS A 105 8.36 -7.58 -4.78
C LYS A 105 8.10 -8.08 -6.20
N GLY A 106 7.87 -7.13 -7.09
CA GLY A 106 7.43 -7.39 -8.45
C GLY A 106 5.94 -7.65 -8.55
N GLY A 107 5.12 -7.08 -7.67
CA GLY A 107 3.67 -7.14 -7.73
C GLY A 107 3.04 -5.74 -7.67
N THR A 108 1.71 -5.67 -7.61
CA THR A 108 0.98 -4.41 -7.46
C THR A 108 0.07 -4.47 -6.25
N VAL A 109 0.13 -3.47 -5.38
CA VAL A 109 -0.81 -3.31 -4.26
C VAL A 109 -1.57 -2.01 -4.43
N ASN A 110 -2.89 -2.08 -4.39
CA ASN A 110 -3.81 -0.96 -4.53
C ASN A 110 -4.66 -0.85 -3.26
N LEU A 111 -4.47 0.22 -2.50
CA LEU A 111 -5.20 0.50 -1.26
C LEU A 111 -6.06 1.74 -1.45
N GLY A 112 -7.37 1.58 -1.50
CA GLY A 112 -8.33 2.70 -1.58
C GLY A 112 -8.37 3.42 -2.92
N VAL A 113 -7.60 2.96 -3.91
CA VAL A 113 -7.46 3.60 -5.21
C VAL A 113 -7.35 2.56 -6.32
N ASP A 114 -7.83 2.88 -7.50
CA ASP A 114 -7.56 2.09 -8.71
C ASP A 114 -6.18 2.46 -9.27
N GLY A 115 -5.26 1.49 -9.31
CA GLY A 115 -3.88 1.73 -9.73
C GLY A 115 -3.68 2.16 -11.18
N ASN A 116 -4.70 2.01 -12.05
CA ASN A 116 -4.61 2.38 -13.47
C ASN A 116 -5.07 3.82 -13.71
N THR A 117 -6.13 4.23 -13.01
CA THR A 117 -6.81 5.51 -13.20
C THR A 117 -6.41 6.54 -12.15
N GLY A 118 -6.04 6.10 -10.95
CA GLY A 118 -5.85 6.96 -9.78
C GLY A 118 -7.16 7.42 -9.13
N GLU A 119 -8.31 6.88 -9.54
CA GLU A 119 -9.61 7.17 -8.94
C GLU A 119 -9.80 6.39 -7.64
N PHE A 120 -10.41 7.01 -6.63
CA PHE A 120 -10.67 6.37 -5.34
C PHE A 120 -11.67 5.22 -5.50
N THR A 121 -11.36 4.07 -4.90
CA THR A 121 -12.22 2.88 -4.87
C THR A 121 -12.91 2.68 -3.52
N GLY A 122 -12.43 3.38 -2.50
CA GLY A 122 -13.05 3.50 -1.18
C GLY A 122 -12.57 4.75 -0.46
N HIS A 123 -13.26 5.06 0.63
CA HIS A 123 -13.05 6.30 1.40
C HIS A 123 -12.70 6.01 2.86
N ASN A 124 -12.60 4.74 3.25
CA ASN A 124 -12.31 4.31 4.62
C ASN A 124 -11.05 3.41 4.65
N MET A 125 -9.88 3.98 4.33
CA MET A 125 -8.59 3.29 4.31
C MET A 125 -7.61 3.92 5.31
N SER A 126 -7.47 3.32 6.49
CA SER A 126 -6.50 3.71 7.51
C SER A 126 -5.30 2.77 7.51
N ILE A 127 -4.09 3.34 7.58
CA ILE A 127 -2.83 2.60 7.51
C ILE A 127 -1.90 3.11 8.61
N GLU A 128 -1.47 2.22 9.49
CA GLU A 128 -0.41 2.46 10.46
C GLU A 128 0.74 1.49 10.15
N GLY A 129 1.85 2.02 9.65
CA GLY A 129 3.02 1.27 9.24
C GLY A 129 3.59 1.71 7.89
N ASP A 130 4.85 1.34 7.68
CA ASP A 130 5.57 1.69 6.47
C ASP A 130 5.17 0.81 5.29
N VAL A 131 5.34 1.31 4.07
CA VAL A 131 5.21 0.51 2.84
C VAL A 131 6.58 0.38 2.18
N ARG A 132 6.84 -0.80 1.58
CA ARG A 132 8.16 -1.11 1.05
C ARG A 132 8.12 -1.75 -0.33
N ILE A 133 8.98 -1.26 -1.22
CA ILE A 133 9.27 -1.90 -2.50
C ILE A 133 10.65 -2.55 -2.42
N ASP A 134 10.70 -3.86 -2.69
CA ASP A 134 11.94 -4.63 -2.73
C ASP A 134 12.49 -4.78 -4.17
N GLY A 135 11.64 -4.53 -5.18
CA GLY A 135 11.99 -4.71 -6.58
C GLY A 135 11.95 -6.18 -7.05
N ASN A 136 11.99 -6.38 -8.36
CA ASN A 136 12.04 -7.70 -8.98
C ASN A 136 12.70 -7.59 -10.37
N PRO A 137 13.47 -8.61 -10.81
CA PRO A 137 14.11 -8.56 -12.13
C PRO A 137 13.10 -8.62 -13.31
N ASN A 138 11.95 -9.25 -13.10
CA ASN A 138 11.03 -9.64 -14.18
C ASN A 138 9.73 -8.82 -14.19
N TYR A 139 9.32 -8.28 -13.05
CA TYR A 139 8.04 -7.60 -12.89
C TYR A 139 8.18 -6.25 -12.20
N ALA A 140 7.29 -5.32 -12.52
CA ALA A 140 7.18 -4.05 -11.82
C ALA A 140 6.74 -4.25 -10.38
N SER A 141 7.25 -3.41 -9.48
CA SER A 141 6.80 -3.31 -8.10
C SER A 141 6.04 -2.00 -7.94
N VAL A 142 4.76 -2.04 -7.59
CA VAL A 142 3.93 -0.84 -7.50
C VAL A 142 3.08 -0.87 -6.25
N ILE A 143 3.07 0.23 -5.51
CA ILE A 143 2.16 0.44 -4.38
C ILE A 143 1.39 1.73 -4.65
N ASN A 144 0.06 1.66 -4.66
CA ASN A 144 -0.83 2.81 -4.81
C ASN A 144 -1.67 2.96 -3.54
N ILE A 145 -1.63 4.14 -2.94
CA ILE A 145 -2.35 4.46 -1.70
C ILE A 145 -3.31 5.61 -1.96
N GLY A 146 -4.59 5.41 -1.67
CA GLY A 146 -5.65 6.40 -1.76
C GLY A 146 -6.24 6.72 -0.39
N LEU A 147 -6.22 8.00 -0.02
CA LEU A 147 -6.76 8.52 1.24
C LEU A 147 -7.75 9.65 0.90
N ASP A 148 -9.05 9.45 1.09
CA ASP A 148 -10.09 10.40 0.64
C ASP A 148 -11.15 10.72 1.72
N SER A 149 -10.76 10.74 2.98
CA SER A 149 -11.62 11.13 4.10
C SER A 149 -10.80 11.82 5.20
N ASP A 150 -11.44 12.60 6.05
CA ASP A 150 -10.85 13.17 7.28
C ASP A 150 -10.73 12.15 8.41
N GLU A 151 -11.46 11.03 8.32
CA GLU A 151 -11.41 9.93 9.28
C GLU A 151 -10.34 8.88 8.91
N VAL A 152 -9.60 9.09 7.81
CA VAL A 152 -8.58 8.15 7.34
C VAL A 152 -7.22 8.79 7.29
N LEU A 153 -6.23 8.06 7.79
CA LEU A 153 -4.85 8.50 7.88
C LEU A 153 -3.91 7.40 7.41
N TRP A 154 -2.80 7.80 6.84
CA TRP A 154 -1.62 6.94 6.77
C TRP A 154 -0.55 7.51 7.67
N SER A 155 -0.11 6.76 8.68
CA SER A 155 1.09 7.05 9.48
C SER A 155 2.18 6.05 9.08
N GLY A 156 3.26 6.54 8.46
CA GLY A 156 4.38 5.69 8.04
C GLY A 156 5.20 6.23 6.87
N PHE A 157 6.22 5.47 6.47
CA PHE A 157 7.20 5.81 5.46
C PHE A 157 7.00 5.08 4.13
N ALA A 158 7.44 5.73 3.05
CA ALA A 158 7.41 5.21 1.68
C ALA A 158 8.80 4.72 1.24
N LEU A 159 9.14 3.46 1.50
CA LEU A 159 10.51 2.97 1.29
C LEU A 159 10.67 2.27 -0.05
N ASN A 160 11.48 2.83 -0.93
CA ASN A 160 11.83 2.21 -2.21
C ASN A 160 13.26 1.67 -2.17
N LEU A 161 13.41 0.38 -1.93
CA LEU A 161 14.70 -0.31 -1.79
C LEU A 161 15.13 -1.02 -3.07
N ALA A 162 14.37 -0.89 -4.16
CA ALA A 162 14.75 -1.48 -5.43
C ALA A 162 16.07 -0.89 -5.95
N ASP A 163 16.83 -1.70 -6.68
CA ASP A 163 18.04 -1.21 -7.38
C ASP A 163 17.68 -0.01 -8.26
N LYS A 164 18.39 1.11 -8.07
CA LYS A 164 18.24 2.33 -8.88
C LYS A 164 18.45 2.09 -10.38
N ASN A 165 19.18 1.03 -10.74
CA ASN A 165 19.43 0.62 -12.12
C ASN A 165 18.47 -0.49 -12.58
N SER A 166 17.45 -0.81 -11.79
CA SER A 166 16.44 -1.79 -12.16
C SER A 166 15.77 -1.39 -13.47
N LYS A 167 15.59 -2.37 -14.35
CA LYS A 167 14.87 -2.19 -15.61
C LYS A 167 13.36 -2.16 -15.40
N GLN A 168 12.89 -2.68 -14.27
CA GLN A 168 11.48 -2.70 -13.92
C GLN A 168 11.09 -1.42 -13.22
N VAL A 169 9.82 -1.05 -13.38
CA VAL A 169 9.22 0.08 -12.66
C VAL A 169 9.11 -0.26 -11.18
N ASN A 170 9.50 0.68 -10.31
CA ASN A 170 9.42 0.56 -8.85
C ASN A 170 8.83 1.85 -8.28
N HIS A 171 7.50 1.93 -8.20
CA HIS A 171 6.79 3.18 -7.87
C HIS A 171 5.90 3.03 -6.66
N ILE A 172 6.04 3.95 -5.71
CA ILE A 172 5.03 4.23 -4.70
C ILE A 172 4.28 5.49 -5.15
N ASN A 173 2.96 5.39 -5.26
CA ASN A 173 2.10 6.52 -5.61
C ASN A 173 1.09 6.76 -4.49
N VAL A 174 0.89 8.04 -4.16
CA VAL A 174 0.02 8.48 -3.08
C VAL A 174 -1.00 9.45 -3.65
N TYR A 175 -2.27 9.18 -3.38
CA TYR A 175 -3.42 9.95 -3.84
C TYR A 175 -4.16 10.46 -2.61
N LEU A 176 -4.07 11.77 -2.39
CA LEU A 176 -4.75 12.48 -1.34
C LEU A 176 -5.99 13.15 -1.93
N GLY A 177 -7.14 12.73 -1.42
CA GLY A 177 -8.44 13.27 -1.74
C GLY A 177 -8.63 14.67 -1.17
N GLN A 178 -9.87 15.08 -0.91
CA GLN A 178 -10.10 16.43 -0.37
C GLN A 178 -9.65 16.58 1.09
N ARG A 179 -9.69 15.49 1.85
CA ARG A 179 -9.33 15.48 3.28
C ARG A 179 -8.34 14.39 3.67
N GLY A 180 -7.80 13.67 2.68
CA GLY A 180 -6.81 12.62 2.92
C GLY A 180 -5.53 13.16 3.55
N TYR A 181 -5.01 12.40 4.51
CA TYR A 181 -3.89 12.83 5.33
C TYR A 181 -2.80 11.78 5.42
N TRP A 182 -1.56 12.20 5.18
CA TRP A 182 -0.37 11.39 5.42
C TRP A 182 0.44 12.01 6.55
N ASP A 183 0.51 11.30 7.65
CA ASP A 183 1.39 11.60 8.77
C ASP A 183 2.76 10.92 8.56
N HIS A 184 3.76 11.74 8.24
CA HIS A 184 5.15 11.32 8.03
C HIS A 184 6.03 11.62 9.25
N LEU A 185 5.45 11.70 10.45
CA LEU A 185 6.21 11.87 11.70
C LEU A 185 6.63 10.54 12.32
N TYR A 186 5.85 9.47 12.09
CA TYR A 186 6.00 8.20 12.80
C TYR A 186 6.63 7.09 11.94
N GLU A 187 7.73 6.50 12.43
CA GLU A 187 8.32 5.27 11.89
C GLU A 187 7.53 4.06 12.39
N GLY A 188 6.47 3.68 11.68
CA GLY A 188 5.62 2.58 12.10
C GLY A 188 6.16 1.19 11.81
N GLY A 189 7.29 1.06 11.11
CA GLY A 189 7.79 -0.24 10.63
C GLY A 189 9.31 -0.30 10.45
N LEU A 190 10.09 0.60 11.07
CA LEU A 190 11.56 0.59 10.95
C LEU A 190 12.31 0.24 12.25
N ASN A 191 11.62 0.17 13.40
CA ASN A 191 12.23 0.05 14.72
C ASN A 191 13.02 -1.26 14.97
N GLY A 192 14.32 -1.28 14.68
CA GLY A 192 15.16 -2.48 14.76
C GLY A 192 15.57 -3.04 13.38
N THR A 193 15.21 -2.35 12.30
CA THR A 193 15.89 -2.52 11.01
C THR A 193 17.14 -1.65 10.94
N SER A 194 17.97 -1.84 9.90
CA SER A 194 19.08 -0.92 9.59
C SER A 194 18.64 0.36 8.87
N TYR A 195 17.34 0.50 8.59
CA TYR A 195 16.78 1.67 7.91
C TYR A 195 16.29 2.63 8.99
N SER A 196 16.59 3.91 8.82
CA SER A 196 16.02 4.99 9.63
C SER A 196 15.56 6.09 8.72
N SER A 197 14.54 6.84 9.13
CA SER A 197 14.10 8.07 8.47
C SER A 197 15.24 9.04 8.17
N MET A 198 16.21 9.14 9.09
CA MET A 198 17.39 9.99 8.96
C MET A 198 18.36 9.56 7.84
N THR A 199 18.34 8.28 7.45
CA THR A 199 19.33 7.72 6.51
C THR A 199 18.71 7.13 5.25
N THR A 200 17.41 6.85 5.30
CA THR A 200 16.63 6.23 4.22
C THR A 200 15.39 7.09 3.98
N PRO A 201 15.49 8.10 3.11
CA PRO A 201 14.37 9.00 2.83
C PRO A 201 13.20 8.24 2.21
N SER A 202 11.99 8.75 2.44
CA SER A 202 10.82 8.28 1.71
C SER A 202 10.91 8.69 0.24
N HIS A 203 10.55 7.78 -0.66
CA HIS A 203 10.57 7.99 -2.11
C HIS A 203 9.20 7.72 -2.71
N VAL A 204 8.54 8.79 -3.13
CA VAL A 204 7.23 8.77 -3.78
C VAL A 204 7.41 9.16 -5.24
N HIS A 205 7.03 8.25 -6.14
CA HIS A 205 7.05 8.53 -7.57
C HIS A 205 6.01 9.59 -7.92
N ARG A 206 4.81 9.50 -7.35
CA ARG A 206 3.74 10.43 -7.62
C ARG A 206 2.94 10.74 -6.36
N LEU A 207 2.90 12.02 -6.00
CA LEU A 207 1.99 12.54 -4.99
C LEU A 207 0.90 13.36 -5.68
N VAL A 208 -0.33 12.89 -5.60
CA VAL A 208 -1.51 13.54 -6.20
C VAL A 208 -2.33 14.11 -5.07
N GLY A 209 -2.60 15.42 -5.11
CA GLY A 209 -3.47 16.10 -4.18
C GLY A 209 -4.77 16.57 -4.83
N SER A 210 -5.52 17.35 -4.08
CA SER A 210 -6.80 17.88 -4.52
C SER A 210 -6.65 18.91 -5.66
N LYS A 211 -7.72 19.11 -6.43
CA LYS A 211 -7.75 20.14 -7.50
C LYS A 211 -7.89 21.56 -6.95
N ASN A 212 -8.29 21.73 -5.69
CA ASN A 212 -8.62 23.04 -5.11
C ASN A 212 -7.84 23.25 -3.82
N ARG A 213 -7.04 24.32 -3.79
CA ARG A 213 -6.20 24.75 -2.66
C ARG A 213 -6.94 24.97 -1.33
N SER A 214 -8.26 25.11 -1.35
CA SER A 214 -9.06 25.32 -0.13
C SER A 214 -9.36 24.05 0.65
N PHE A 215 -8.97 22.88 0.13
CA PHE A 215 -9.15 21.60 0.80
C PHE A 215 -8.01 21.30 1.78
N GLU A 216 -8.32 20.46 2.76
CA GLU A 216 -7.50 20.23 3.97
C GLU A 216 -6.54 19.04 3.83
N ASN A 217 -6.48 18.44 2.64
CA ASN A 217 -5.56 17.34 2.38
C ASN A 217 -4.11 17.77 2.62
N GLY A 218 -3.30 16.87 3.18
CA GLY A 218 -1.95 17.25 3.53
C GLY A 218 -1.03 16.11 3.91
N VAL A 219 0.24 16.50 4.02
CA VAL A 219 1.33 15.68 4.52
C VAL A 219 1.92 16.42 5.71
N VAL A 220 2.02 15.76 6.86
CA VAL A 220 2.79 16.27 8.01
C VAL A 220 4.17 15.67 7.97
N GLN A 221 5.21 16.49 8.18
CA GLN A 221 6.60 16.05 8.24
C GLN A 221 7.40 16.92 9.21
N ASN A 222 8.62 16.51 9.53
CA ASN A 222 9.59 17.25 10.35
C ASN A 222 10.93 17.40 9.61
N GLU A 223 11.96 17.99 10.24
CA GLU A 223 13.31 18.13 9.64
C GLU A 223 14.06 16.82 9.45
N HIS A 224 13.75 15.80 10.25
CA HIS A 224 14.53 14.58 10.31
C HIS A 224 14.07 13.54 9.27
N ASN A 225 12.83 13.69 8.78
CA ASN A 225 12.18 12.74 7.89
C ASN A 225 12.06 13.33 6.49
N GLU A 226 12.98 12.97 5.60
CA GLU A 226 12.98 13.46 4.21
C GLU A 226 11.97 12.70 3.33
N ILE A 227 11.23 13.45 2.50
CA ILE A 227 10.38 12.90 1.43
C ILE A 227 10.84 13.41 0.07
N HIS A 228 11.28 12.48 -0.79
CA HIS A 228 11.56 12.72 -2.18
C HIS A 228 10.33 12.42 -3.04
N ILE A 229 9.88 13.43 -3.80
CA ILE A 229 8.71 13.33 -4.67
C ILE A 229 9.13 13.59 -6.11
N ASP A 230 9.06 12.57 -6.97
CA ASP A 230 9.43 12.75 -8.38
C ASP A 230 8.41 13.64 -9.11
N LYS A 231 7.13 13.49 -8.77
CA LYS A 231 6.04 14.21 -9.43
C LYS A 231 4.91 14.58 -8.47
N LEU A 232 4.74 15.88 -8.24
CA LEU A 232 3.59 16.45 -7.55
C LEU A 232 2.49 16.86 -8.57
N VAL A 233 1.24 16.47 -8.31
CA VAL A 233 0.09 16.83 -9.14
C VAL A 233 -1.03 17.38 -8.26
N GLY A 234 -1.58 18.55 -8.59
CA GLY A 234 -2.63 19.19 -7.81
C GLY A 234 -2.09 19.97 -6.61
N HIS A 235 -2.93 20.14 -5.59
CA HIS A 235 -2.61 20.87 -4.36
C HIS A 235 -2.49 19.91 -3.18
N VAL A 236 -1.37 20.02 -2.46
CA VAL A 236 -1.11 19.30 -1.22
C VAL A 236 -0.59 20.31 -0.21
N ASN A 237 -1.18 20.34 0.99
CA ASN A 237 -0.64 21.11 2.09
C ASN A 237 0.50 20.33 2.74
N PHE A 238 1.69 20.93 2.80
CA PHE A 238 2.78 20.40 3.61
C PHE A 238 2.77 21.14 4.93
N ILE A 239 2.49 20.41 6.00
CA ILE A 239 2.46 20.92 7.37
C ILE A 239 3.77 20.49 7.99
N TYR A 240 4.54 21.46 8.43
CA TYR A 240 5.85 21.19 9.03
C TYR A 240 5.72 21.29 10.53
N ASP A 241 5.94 20.17 11.22
CA ASP A 241 5.97 20.13 12.67
C ASP A 241 7.39 20.43 13.16
N ILE A 242 7.56 21.61 13.75
CA ILE A 242 8.82 22.12 14.32
C ILE A 242 9.09 21.47 15.69
N ASN A 243 8.06 20.94 16.34
CA ASN A 243 8.19 20.31 17.64
C ASN A 243 8.62 18.86 17.43
N GLY A 244 9.92 18.64 17.32
CA GLY A 244 10.51 17.32 17.51
C GLY A 244 10.32 16.86 18.97
N GLU A 245 9.08 16.55 19.39
CA GLU A 245 8.74 16.01 20.73
C GLU A 245 9.32 14.59 20.98
N TYR A 246 10.29 14.15 20.19
CA TYR A 246 11.13 12.99 20.48
C TYR A 246 12.56 13.36 20.92
N PHE A 247 12.86 14.66 21.09
CA PHE A 247 14.10 15.18 21.66
C PHE A 247 13.91 15.94 22.98
N ASP A 248 12.88 15.62 23.77
CA ASP A 248 13.02 15.82 25.21
C ASP A 248 13.99 14.74 25.72
N THR A 249 15.27 15.12 25.75
CA THR A 249 16.17 14.60 26.78
C THR A 249 15.52 14.89 28.13
N GLU A 250 14.69 13.97 28.62
CA GLU A 250 14.58 13.76 30.06
C GLU A 250 15.99 13.38 30.52
N ASP A 251 16.75 14.40 30.89
CA ASP A 251 17.93 14.30 31.73
C ASP A 251 17.44 13.66 33.05
N PRO A 252 17.75 12.39 33.34
CA PRO A 252 17.46 11.85 34.65
C PRO A 252 18.50 12.41 35.62
N GLU A 253 18.14 13.43 36.39
CA GLU A 253 18.85 13.78 37.64
C GLU A 253 18.91 12.57 38.60
#